data_AF-A0A2P6W7P7-F1
#
_entry.id   AF-A0A2P6W7P7-F1
#
_cell.length_a   1.000
_cell.length_b   1.000
_cell.length_c   1.000
_cell.angle_alpha   90.00
_cell.angle_beta   90.00
_cell.angle_gamma   90.00
#
_symmetry.space_group_name_H-M   'P 1'
#
loop_
_entity.id
_entity.type
_entity.pdbx_description
1 polymer ?
#
loop_
_entity_poly.entity_id
_entity_poly.type
_entity_poly.pdbx_seq_one_letter_code
_entity_poly.pdbx_strand_id
1 'polypeptide(L)'
;MSREEHLSEKEMSREQEIMYMVDFIERESPVVKKAKQLLEEEEVERLDIFRQSSIGLQKLMQPVKRAGGKGGAVLDKMIHEAYLFDLLGTEEIEFQSAGIQSFMPKTLGAEKFMSIRGGYTENIGRNTALGDVKALFKSGGTDVTLHGSWLGFSEDARKAGKKVRDATEHSVLESGYQTVEGKAFLDEECRFFTVQGTRSLAGDMLNGKLFDLDTGEEVDTPDLIHDQLHRVIEKAVLNAAGKRSDGIGQHEVDEFMDSLFMVQESASGDEFNELEKSRKRLKEMVVEDRKILEREESDTIAG
;
A
#
# COMPACT_ATOMS: atom_id res chain seq x y z
N MET A 1 5.42 -14.27 5.74
CA MET A 1 6.80 -14.40 5.23
C MET A 1 7.68 -13.44 6.01
N SER A 2 8.68 -13.93 6.73
CA SER A 2 9.80 -13.14 7.26
C SER A 2 10.97 -13.14 6.29
N ARG A 3 11.98 -12.27 6.49
CA ARG A 3 13.21 -12.24 5.66
C ARG A 3 13.87 -13.62 5.55
N GLU A 4 14.04 -14.30 6.69
CA GLU A 4 14.61 -15.65 6.75
C GLU A 4 13.82 -16.67 5.91
N GLU A 5 12.48 -16.58 5.91
CA GLU A 5 11.62 -17.45 5.11
C GLU A 5 11.77 -17.14 3.62
N HIS A 6 11.80 -15.86 3.24
CA HIS A 6 12.01 -15.43 1.86
C HIS A 6 13.36 -15.92 1.30
N LEU A 7 14.44 -15.78 2.08
CA LEU A 7 15.76 -16.27 1.68
C LEU A 7 15.78 -17.80 1.58
N SER A 8 15.17 -18.50 2.52
CA SER A 8 15.09 -19.97 2.50
C SER A 8 14.28 -20.49 1.31
N GLU A 9 13.15 -19.86 0.96
CA GLU A 9 12.37 -20.23 -0.23
C GLU A 9 13.17 -20.07 -1.53
N LYS A 10 13.94 -18.99 -1.64
CA LYS A 10 14.81 -18.76 -2.79
C LYS A 10 16.01 -19.69 -2.85
N GLU A 11 16.56 -20.08 -1.70
CA GLU A 11 17.62 -21.08 -1.63
C GLU A 11 17.09 -22.44 -2.11
N MET A 12 15.93 -22.86 -1.59
CA MET A 12 15.27 -24.10 -2.03
C MET A 12 14.95 -24.10 -3.53
N SER A 13 14.49 -22.97 -4.08
CA SER A 13 14.20 -22.90 -5.52
C SER A 13 15.47 -23.07 -6.36
N ARG A 14 16.59 -22.47 -5.94
CA ARG A 14 17.89 -22.62 -6.59
C ARG A 14 18.40 -24.05 -6.52
N GLU A 15 18.29 -24.71 -5.36
CA GLU A 15 18.67 -26.12 -5.18
C GLU A 15 17.89 -27.08 -6.09
N GLN A 16 16.62 -26.77 -6.35
CA GLN A 16 15.75 -27.60 -7.20
C GLN A 16 15.76 -27.19 -8.68
N GLU A 17 16.59 -26.23 -9.08
CA GLU A 17 16.60 -25.65 -10.43
C GLU A 17 15.21 -25.14 -10.88
N ILE A 18 14.40 -24.67 -9.91
CA ILE A 18 13.08 -24.09 -10.14
C ILE A 18 13.19 -22.56 -10.12
N MET A 19 12.52 -21.91 -11.07
CA MET A 19 12.42 -20.46 -11.12
C MET A 19 11.49 -19.94 -10.02
N TYR A 20 12.03 -19.16 -9.09
CA TYR A 20 11.24 -18.37 -8.14
C TYR A 20 10.87 -17.05 -8.80
N MET A 21 9.58 -16.71 -8.81
CA MET A 21 9.09 -15.43 -9.33
C MET A 21 8.10 -14.82 -8.35
N VAL A 22 8.12 -13.49 -8.27
CA VAL A 22 7.13 -12.70 -7.53
C VAL A 22 6.34 -11.88 -8.53
N ASP A 23 5.02 -12.02 -8.47
CA ASP A 23 4.10 -11.38 -9.38
C ASP A 23 3.57 -10.06 -8.79
N PHE A 24 3.97 -8.93 -9.39
CA PHE A 24 3.50 -7.60 -9.00
C PHE A 24 2.45 -7.10 -9.99
N ILE A 25 1.19 -7.48 -9.76
CA ILE A 25 0.07 -7.15 -10.66
C ILE A 25 -0.09 -5.66 -10.94
N GLU A 26 0.29 -4.78 -10.00
CA GLU A 26 0.18 -3.33 -10.15
C GLU A 26 1.09 -2.75 -11.23
N ARG A 27 2.23 -3.41 -11.51
CA ARG A 27 3.11 -3.03 -12.62
C ARG A 27 2.43 -3.16 -13.97
N GLU A 28 1.41 -4.01 -14.04
CA GLU A 28 0.59 -4.19 -15.25
C GLU A 28 -0.57 -3.19 -15.34
N SER A 29 -0.71 -2.25 -14.40
CA SER A 29 -1.71 -1.19 -14.45
C SER A 29 -1.52 -0.28 -15.69
N PRO A 30 -2.58 0.01 -16.47
CA PRO A 30 -2.54 1.04 -17.51
C PRO A 30 -2.04 2.40 -17.01
N VAL A 31 -2.41 2.77 -15.78
CA VAL A 31 -2.00 4.01 -15.12
C VAL A 31 -0.49 4.05 -14.94
N VAL A 32 0.11 2.98 -14.41
CA VAL A 32 1.57 2.88 -14.22
C VAL A 32 2.30 2.90 -15.56
N LYS A 33 1.82 2.12 -16.55
CA LYS A 33 2.46 2.08 -17.87
C LYS A 33 2.44 3.45 -18.55
N LYS A 34 1.32 4.16 -18.43
CA LYS A 34 1.20 5.51 -19.01
C LYS A 34 2.04 6.52 -18.25
N ALA A 35 2.05 6.49 -16.92
CA ALA A 35 2.87 7.35 -16.10
C ALA A 35 4.36 7.15 -16.39
N LYS A 36 4.83 5.90 -16.47
CA LYS A 36 6.19 5.56 -16.90
C LYS A 36 6.56 6.25 -18.21
N GLN A 37 5.72 6.09 -19.25
CA GLN A 37 5.96 6.72 -20.56
C GLN A 37 6.11 8.25 -20.46
N LEU A 38 5.29 8.89 -19.64
CA LEU A 38 5.31 10.35 -19.49
C LEU A 38 6.49 10.86 -18.66
N LEU A 39 7.14 10.00 -17.88
CA LEU A 39 8.25 10.35 -16.99
C LEU A 39 9.62 9.93 -17.54
N GLU A 40 9.72 9.29 -18.72
CA GLU A 40 10.98 8.76 -19.27
C GLU A 40 12.11 9.80 -19.39
N GLU A 41 11.78 11.07 -19.62
CA GLU A 41 12.74 12.16 -19.77
C GLU A 41 12.55 13.27 -18.72
N GLU A 42 11.70 13.03 -17.71
CA GLU A 42 11.34 14.03 -16.70
C GLU A 42 12.15 13.80 -15.41
N GLU A 43 12.57 14.89 -14.77
CA GLU A 43 13.15 14.79 -13.42
C GLU A 43 12.03 14.57 -12.40
N VAL A 44 12.14 13.49 -11.62
CA VAL A 44 11.27 13.21 -10.48
C VAL A 44 12.00 13.62 -9.20
N GLU A 45 11.47 14.60 -8.48
CA GLU A 45 12.03 15.04 -7.20
C GLU A 45 11.44 14.25 -6.04
N ARG A 46 10.14 13.92 -6.13
CA ARG A 46 9.41 13.25 -5.07
C ARG A 46 8.31 12.34 -5.60
N LEU A 47 8.22 11.15 -5.00
CA LEU A 47 7.18 10.16 -5.26
C LEU A 47 6.53 9.75 -3.93
N ASP A 48 5.25 10.06 -3.75
CA ASP A 48 4.44 9.55 -2.64
C ASP A 48 3.47 8.49 -3.15
N ILE A 49 3.45 7.32 -2.52
CA ILE A 49 2.57 6.21 -2.87
C ILE A 49 1.67 5.88 -1.68
N PHE A 50 0.37 5.79 -1.92
CA PHE A 50 -0.65 5.57 -0.91
C PHE A 50 -1.43 4.30 -1.21
N ARG A 51 -1.37 3.35 -0.28
CA ARG A 51 -2.24 2.18 -0.26
C ARG A 51 -2.78 1.97 1.14
N GLN A 52 -3.98 2.48 1.36
CA GLN A 52 -4.58 2.53 2.68
C GLN A 52 -6.02 2.07 2.62
N SER A 53 -6.44 1.37 3.66
CA SER A 53 -7.81 0.87 3.74
C SER A 53 -8.23 0.61 5.17
N SER A 54 -9.53 0.49 5.41
CA SER A 54 -10.12 0.07 6.69
C SER A 54 -10.09 -1.45 6.91
N ILE A 55 -9.47 -2.23 6.01
CA ILE A 55 -9.59 -3.70 5.97
C ILE A 55 -9.22 -4.40 7.29
N GLY A 56 -8.30 -3.81 8.06
CA GLY A 56 -7.93 -4.32 9.37
C GLY A 56 -9.11 -4.32 10.34
N LEU A 57 -9.89 -3.25 10.36
CA LEU A 57 -11.09 -3.16 11.19
C LEU A 57 -12.13 -4.21 10.81
N GLN A 58 -12.36 -4.40 9.50
CA GLN A 58 -13.26 -5.44 8.99
C GLN A 58 -12.84 -6.84 9.47
N LYS A 59 -11.53 -7.13 9.43
CA LYS A 59 -10.96 -8.38 9.93
C LYS A 59 -11.12 -8.54 11.44
N LEU A 60 -10.98 -7.46 12.22
CA LEU A 60 -11.17 -7.51 13.67
C LEU A 60 -12.65 -7.73 14.05
N MET A 61 -13.58 -7.25 13.23
CA MET A 61 -15.01 -7.49 13.42
C MET A 61 -15.45 -8.89 12.97
N GLN A 62 -14.84 -9.46 11.92
CA GLN A 62 -15.14 -10.81 11.41
C GLN A 62 -13.89 -11.68 11.21
N PRO A 63 -13.20 -12.10 12.31
CA PRO A 63 -11.91 -12.77 12.21
C PRO A 63 -11.96 -14.12 11.48
N VAL A 64 -13.05 -14.88 11.67
CA VAL A 64 -13.19 -16.23 11.09
C VAL A 64 -13.47 -16.18 9.59
N LYS A 65 -14.28 -15.21 9.11
CA LYS A 65 -14.65 -15.10 7.69
C LYS A 65 -13.55 -14.49 6.83
N ARG A 66 -12.68 -13.67 7.42
CA ARG A 66 -11.59 -12.97 6.70
C ARG A 66 -10.19 -13.46 7.08
N ALA A 67 -10.07 -14.73 7.46
CA ALA A 67 -8.83 -15.35 7.96
C ALA A 67 -7.64 -15.40 6.97
N GLY A 68 -7.75 -14.83 5.77
CA GLY A 68 -6.71 -14.90 4.73
C GLY A 68 -5.62 -13.85 4.82
N GLY A 69 -5.94 -12.60 5.18
CA GLY A 69 -4.96 -11.51 5.06
C GLY A 69 -4.07 -11.39 6.29
N LYS A 70 -2.85 -11.90 6.17
CA LYS A 70 -1.77 -11.88 7.18
C LYS A 70 -0.78 -10.76 6.83
N GLY A 71 0.32 -10.63 7.56
CA GLY A 71 1.41 -9.73 7.18
C GLY A 71 1.31 -8.26 7.62
N GLY A 72 0.11 -7.74 7.88
CA GLY A 72 -0.06 -6.32 8.25
C GLY A 72 0.18 -5.38 7.07
N ALA A 73 0.16 -4.08 7.32
CA ALA A 73 0.27 -3.05 6.29
C ALA A 73 1.54 -3.16 5.44
N VAL A 74 2.68 -3.59 5.98
CA VAL A 74 3.91 -3.75 5.19
C VAL A 74 3.77 -4.89 4.18
N LEU A 75 3.50 -6.10 4.66
CA LEU A 75 3.53 -7.31 3.81
C LEU A 75 2.22 -7.58 3.05
N ASP A 76 1.14 -6.86 3.34
CA ASP A 76 -0.14 -6.93 2.61
C ASP A 76 -0.39 -5.71 1.72
N LYS A 77 0.11 -4.52 2.11
CA LYS A 77 -0.12 -3.29 1.34
C LYS A 77 1.15 -2.89 0.58
N MET A 78 2.24 -2.55 1.28
CA MET A 78 3.44 -1.99 0.64
C MET A 78 4.10 -2.94 -0.37
N ILE A 79 3.97 -4.26 -0.21
CA ILE A 79 4.53 -5.25 -1.16
C ILE A 79 4.07 -5.05 -2.60
N HIS A 80 2.90 -4.45 -2.82
CA HIS A 80 2.38 -4.23 -4.18
C HIS A 80 3.03 -3.04 -4.90
N GLU A 81 3.82 -2.24 -4.20
CA GLU A 81 4.32 -0.94 -4.69
C GLU A 81 5.67 -1.06 -5.42
N ALA A 82 6.07 -2.27 -5.80
CA ALA A 82 7.26 -2.52 -6.63
C ALA A 82 7.17 -1.81 -8.01
N TYR A 83 6.00 -1.30 -8.40
CA TYR A 83 5.86 -0.46 -9.57
C TYR A 83 6.54 0.91 -9.44
N LEU A 84 7.03 1.29 -8.25
CA LEU A 84 7.84 2.50 -8.08
C LEU A 84 9.06 2.48 -9.03
N PHE A 85 9.66 1.33 -9.28
CA PHE A 85 10.78 1.20 -10.22
C PHE A 85 10.36 1.41 -11.68
N ASP A 86 9.09 1.19 -12.01
CA ASP A 86 8.59 1.58 -13.34
C ASP A 86 8.48 3.10 -13.47
N LEU A 87 8.32 3.84 -12.37
CA LEU A 87 8.23 5.31 -12.36
C LEU A 87 9.59 6.00 -12.21
N LEU A 88 10.53 5.38 -11.48
CA LEU A 88 11.85 5.95 -11.18
C LEU A 88 12.99 5.36 -12.03
N GLY A 89 12.73 4.25 -12.72
CA GLY A 89 13.77 3.43 -13.36
C GLY A 89 14.35 2.38 -12.41
N THR A 90 15.47 1.78 -12.82
CA THR A 90 16.17 0.71 -12.07
C THR A 90 17.23 1.27 -11.12
N GLU A 91 16.99 2.45 -10.56
CA GLU A 91 17.88 3.01 -9.54
C GLU A 91 17.71 2.26 -8.21
N GLU A 92 18.80 2.17 -7.44
CA GLU A 92 18.79 1.57 -6.10
C GLU A 92 17.84 2.37 -5.19
N ILE A 93 17.06 1.67 -4.36
CA ILE A 93 16.20 2.21 -3.32
C ILE A 93 16.82 1.99 -1.93
N GLU A 94 17.24 3.09 -1.32
CA GLU A 94 17.86 3.10 0.00
C GLU A 94 16.80 3.42 1.08
N PHE A 95 16.57 2.47 1.99
CA PHE A 95 15.72 2.70 3.17
C PHE A 95 16.35 3.73 4.11
N GLN A 96 15.63 4.83 4.36
CA GLN A 96 16.09 5.90 5.24
C GLN A 96 15.54 5.72 6.65
N SER A 97 14.21 5.62 6.77
CA SER A 97 13.53 5.47 8.07
C SER A 97 12.07 5.06 7.91
N ALA A 98 11.46 4.60 9.00
CA ALA A 98 10.02 4.48 9.13
C ALA A 98 9.54 5.44 10.23
N GLY A 99 8.57 6.29 9.90
CA GLY A 99 8.15 7.41 10.77
C GLY A 99 7.00 7.04 11.70
N ILE A 100 5.81 6.84 11.13
CA ILE A 100 4.60 6.49 11.88
C ILE A 100 4.37 5.00 11.74
N GLN A 101 4.26 4.30 12.86
CA GLN A 101 3.95 2.88 12.92
C GLN A 101 2.85 2.68 13.96
N SER A 102 1.61 2.46 13.52
CA SER A 102 0.58 1.91 14.42
C SER A 102 0.64 0.40 14.33
N PHE A 103 0.44 -0.29 15.45
CA PHE A 103 0.49 -1.75 15.49
C PHE A 103 -0.91 -2.34 15.32
N MET A 104 -1.03 -3.46 14.62
CA MET A 104 -2.32 -4.09 14.40
C MET A 104 -2.76 -4.84 15.67
N PRO A 105 -3.87 -4.46 16.34
CA PRO A 105 -4.36 -5.20 17.50
C PRO A 105 -4.86 -6.59 17.11
N LYS A 106 -4.86 -7.54 18.06
CA LYS A 106 -5.33 -8.91 17.76
C LYS A 106 -6.85 -8.99 17.54
N THR A 107 -7.62 -8.29 18.37
CA THR A 107 -9.08 -8.13 18.32
C THR A 107 -9.44 -6.73 18.81
N LEU A 108 -10.70 -6.33 18.66
CA LEU A 108 -11.23 -5.14 19.32
C LEU A 108 -11.04 -5.28 20.84
N GLY A 109 -10.22 -4.40 21.43
CA GLY A 109 -9.93 -4.40 22.87
C GLY A 109 -8.87 -5.40 23.35
N ALA A 110 -8.17 -6.13 22.47
CA ALA A 110 -7.11 -7.06 22.87
C ALA A 110 -5.96 -6.35 23.59
N GLU A 111 -5.33 -7.01 24.57
CA GLU A 111 -4.08 -6.60 25.23
C GLU A 111 -2.82 -7.04 24.46
N LYS A 112 -3.00 -7.62 23.27
CA LYS A 112 -1.93 -8.21 22.45
C LYS A 112 -2.04 -7.75 21.01
N PHE A 113 -0.91 -7.77 20.32
CA PHE A 113 -0.82 -7.46 18.90
C PHE A 113 -1.01 -8.69 18.03
N MET A 114 -1.39 -8.47 16.78
CA MET A 114 -1.40 -9.49 15.75
C MET A 114 0.03 -9.79 15.29
N SER A 115 0.35 -11.06 15.07
CA SER A 115 1.61 -11.43 14.41
C SER A 115 1.45 -11.43 12.88
N ILE A 116 2.53 -11.10 12.16
CA ILE A 116 2.60 -11.21 10.69
C ILE A 116 2.26 -12.62 10.16
N ARG A 117 2.37 -13.67 10.98
CA ARG A 117 2.06 -15.07 10.60
C ARG A 117 0.60 -15.46 10.79
N GLY A 118 -0.21 -14.57 11.38
CA GLY A 118 -1.53 -14.91 11.90
C GLY A 118 -1.37 -15.56 13.28
N GLY A 119 -1.90 -14.90 14.30
CA GLY A 119 -1.67 -15.28 15.70
C GLY A 119 -1.60 -14.04 16.58
N TYR A 120 -1.06 -14.16 17.78
CA TYR A 120 -0.75 -13.01 18.65
C TYR A 120 0.74 -12.98 18.98
N THR A 121 1.23 -11.79 19.30
CA THR A 121 2.55 -11.56 19.91
C THR A 121 2.39 -10.64 21.11
N GLU A 122 3.22 -10.85 22.12
CA GLU A 122 3.25 -10.05 23.34
C GLU A 122 4.32 -8.96 23.29
N ASN A 123 5.34 -9.14 22.45
CA ASN A 123 6.44 -8.19 22.29
C ASN A 123 6.35 -7.52 20.92
N ILE A 124 6.69 -6.24 20.89
CA ILE A 124 6.92 -5.49 19.65
C ILE A 124 8.25 -5.93 19.01
N GLY A 125 8.28 -6.01 17.68
CA GLY A 125 9.47 -6.34 16.90
C GLY A 125 9.11 -6.93 15.54
N ARG A 126 10.09 -7.56 14.87
CA ARG A 126 10.01 -8.04 13.47
C ARG A 126 8.81 -8.93 13.11
N ASN A 127 8.22 -9.60 14.09
CA ASN A 127 7.09 -10.51 13.89
C ASN A 127 5.72 -9.88 14.18
N THR A 128 5.69 -8.60 14.56
CA THR A 128 4.47 -7.88 14.92
C THR A 128 3.89 -7.22 13.69
N ALA A 129 2.62 -7.47 13.40
CA ALA A 129 1.96 -6.88 12.26
C ALA A 129 1.75 -5.37 12.50
N LEU A 130 2.24 -4.55 11.58
CA LEU A 130 1.96 -3.12 11.56
C LEU A 130 0.56 -2.89 10.96
N GLY A 131 -0.19 -1.97 11.54
CA GLY A 131 -1.52 -1.53 11.12
C GLY A 131 -1.51 -0.29 10.25
N ASP A 132 -0.61 0.67 10.49
CA ASP A 132 -0.40 1.86 9.66
C ASP A 132 1.09 2.17 9.65
N VAL A 133 1.66 2.48 8.48
CA VAL A 133 3.09 2.66 8.28
C VAL A 133 3.37 3.75 7.25
N LYS A 134 4.31 4.65 7.60
CA LYS A 134 4.97 5.57 6.67
C LYS A 134 6.44 5.23 6.59
N ALA A 135 6.90 4.82 5.41
CA ALA A 135 8.30 4.49 5.15
C ALA A 135 8.91 5.49 4.16
N LEU A 136 10.12 5.94 4.48
CA LEU A 136 10.90 6.91 3.71
C LEU A 136 12.08 6.20 3.08
N PHE A 137 12.24 6.40 1.78
CA PHE A 137 13.32 5.86 0.97
C PHE A 137 13.91 6.97 0.13
N LYS A 138 15.10 6.70 -0.40
CA LYS A 138 15.76 7.54 -1.39
C LYS A 138 16.14 6.69 -2.58
N SER A 139 15.93 7.18 -3.80
CA SER A 139 16.39 6.51 -5.01
C SER A 139 17.00 7.55 -5.93
N GLY A 140 18.32 7.47 -6.09
CA GLY A 140 19.13 8.52 -6.72
C GLY A 140 18.87 9.90 -6.11
N GLY A 141 18.32 10.81 -6.92
CA GLY A 141 17.93 12.18 -6.51
C GLY A 141 16.53 12.30 -5.90
N THR A 142 15.73 11.23 -5.92
CA THR A 142 14.30 11.25 -5.60
C THR A 142 14.01 10.88 -4.16
N ASP A 143 13.16 11.66 -3.49
CA ASP A 143 12.56 11.29 -2.21
C ASP A 143 11.32 10.40 -2.43
N VAL A 144 11.33 9.18 -1.90
CA VAL A 144 10.24 8.22 -2.07
C VAL A 144 9.57 7.94 -0.73
N THR A 145 8.25 8.11 -0.67
CA THR A 145 7.47 7.83 0.54
C THR A 145 6.39 6.80 0.25
N LEU A 146 6.43 5.68 0.98
CA LEU A 146 5.39 4.66 0.92
C LEU A 146 4.48 4.77 2.14
N HIS A 147 3.17 4.84 1.89
CA HIS A 147 2.13 4.87 2.91
C HIS A 147 1.26 3.61 2.81
N GLY A 148 1.29 2.79 3.86
CA GLY A 148 0.54 1.53 3.93
C GLY A 148 -0.36 1.51 5.15
N SER A 149 -1.65 1.20 5.00
CA SER A 149 -2.56 1.15 6.17
C SER A 149 -3.69 0.13 6.04
N TRP A 150 -3.99 -0.48 7.18
CA TRP A 150 -5.17 -1.29 7.50
C TRP A 150 -6.15 -0.55 8.41
N LEU A 151 -5.79 0.66 8.85
CA LEU A 151 -6.51 1.48 9.83
C LEU A 151 -7.01 2.79 9.20
N GLY A 152 -7.38 2.74 7.92
CA GLY A 152 -7.93 3.88 7.16
C GLY A 152 -6.86 4.89 6.71
N PHE A 153 -7.32 6.08 6.32
CA PHE A 153 -6.49 7.11 5.69
C PHE A 153 -5.57 7.84 6.66
N SER A 154 -4.29 7.97 6.34
CA SER A 154 -3.40 8.88 7.06
C SER A 154 -3.73 10.34 6.74
N GLU A 155 -3.29 11.25 7.61
CA GLU A 155 -3.38 12.70 7.35
C GLU A 155 -2.67 13.10 6.06
N ASP A 156 -1.56 12.43 5.72
CA ASP A 156 -0.82 12.68 4.49
C ASP A 156 -1.65 12.28 3.26
N ALA A 157 -2.36 11.14 3.31
CA ALA A 157 -3.26 10.74 2.24
C ALA A 157 -4.44 11.71 2.08
N ARG A 158 -5.02 12.21 3.18
CA ARG A 158 -6.09 13.23 3.14
C ARG A 158 -5.60 14.53 2.50
N LYS A 159 -4.39 14.98 2.84
CA LYS A 159 -3.78 16.18 2.25
C LYS A 159 -3.48 15.99 0.77
N ALA A 160 -2.87 14.86 0.40
CA ALA A 160 -2.55 14.56 -1.00
C ALA A 160 -3.82 14.40 -1.84
N GLY A 161 -4.80 13.63 -1.37
CA GLY A 161 -6.07 13.43 -2.06
C GLY A 161 -6.89 14.72 -2.20
N LYS A 162 -6.83 15.62 -1.20
CA LYS A 162 -7.40 16.96 -1.35
C LYS A 162 -6.73 17.75 -2.47
N LYS A 163 -5.39 17.77 -2.54
CA LYS A 163 -4.66 18.47 -3.62
C LYS A 163 -5.05 17.93 -5.01
N VAL A 164 -5.17 16.61 -5.15
CA VAL A 164 -5.61 16.00 -6.42
C VAL A 164 -7.02 16.48 -6.77
N ARG A 165 -7.97 16.36 -5.84
CA ARG A 165 -9.36 16.80 -6.06
C ARG A 165 -9.47 18.28 -6.37
N ASP A 166 -8.71 19.13 -5.68
CA ASP A 166 -8.73 20.57 -5.90
C ASP A 166 -8.17 20.94 -7.29
N ALA A 167 -7.28 20.10 -7.87
CA ALA A 167 -6.70 20.31 -9.19
C ALA A 167 -7.52 19.68 -10.35
N THR A 168 -8.18 18.55 -10.11
CA THR A 168 -8.77 17.72 -11.19
C THR A 168 -10.27 17.47 -11.03
N GLU A 169 -10.89 17.97 -9.96
CA GLU A 169 -12.26 17.66 -9.54
C GLU A 169 -12.51 16.15 -9.25
N HIS A 170 -11.48 15.30 -9.30
CA HIS A 170 -11.57 13.87 -9.07
C HIS A 170 -11.11 13.47 -7.67
N SER A 171 -11.85 12.59 -7.00
CA SER A 171 -11.47 12.09 -5.67
C SER A 171 -10.78 10.73 -5.76
N VAL A 172 -9.55 10.66 -5.26
CA VAL A 172 -8.76 9.42 -5.13
C VAL A 172 -8.93 8.72 -3.78
N LEU A 173 -9.85 9.22 -2.95
CA LEU A 173 -10.15 8.71 -1.61
C LEU A 173 -11.61 8.25 -1.59
N GLU A 174 -11.83 6.94 -1.46
CA GLU A 174 -13.17 6.38 -1.37
C GLU A 174 -13.52 6.15 0.10
N SER A 175 -14.65 6.70 0.53
CA SER A 175 -15.16 6.52 1.88
C SER A 175 -16.65 6.21 1.85
N GLY A 176 -17.07 5.31 2.74
CA GLY A 176 -18.45 4.93 2.92
C GLY A 176 -18.67 4.32 4.29
N TYR A 177 -19.88 3.85 4.54
CA TYR A 177 -20.23 3.17 5.79
C TYR A 177 -20.58 1.72 5.50
N GLN A 178 -19.94 0.79 6.22
CA GLN A 178 -20.25 -0.63 6.12
C GLN A 178 -20.71 -1.17 7.48
N THR A 179 -21.69 -2.09 7.44
CA THR A 179 -22.18 -2.78 8.63
C THR A 179 -21.74 -4.24 8.61
N VAL A 180 -21.12 -4.67 9.71
CA VAL A 180 -20.67 -6.03 9.93
C VAL A 180 -21.16 -6.49 11.32
N GLU A 181 -21.99 -7.53 11.35
CA GLU A 181 -22.52 -8.13 12.60
C GLU A 181 -23.18 -7.11 13.54
N GLY A 182 -23.93 -6.17 12.96
CA GLY A 182 -24.64 -5.14 13.72
C GLY A 182 -23.77 -3.97 14.20
N LYS A 183 -22.47 -3.95 13.85
CA LYS A 183 -21.59 -2.80 14.07
C LYS A 183 -21.35 -2.09 12.75
N ALA A 184 -21.57 -0.78 12.72
CA ALA A 184 -21.22 0.06 11.59
C ALA A 184 -19.79 0.61 11.78
N PHE A 185 -19.07 0.80 10.69
CA PHE A 185 -17.78 1.46 10.69
C PHE A 185 -17.55 2.22 9.40
N LEU A 186 -16.61 3.16 9.46
CA LEU A 186 -16.13 3.92 8.32
C LEU A 186 -15.25 3.01 7.44
N ASP A 187 -15.77 2.68 6.26
CA ASP A 187 -15.04 1.94 5.25
C ASP A 187 -14.31 2.92 4.35
N GLU A 188 -12.98 2.90 4.41
CA GLU A 188 -12.09 3.75 3.65
C GLU A 188 -11.21 2.89 2.77
N GLU A 189 -11.00 3.30 1.52
CA GLU A 189 -10.03 2.68 0.61
C GLU A 189 -9.42 3.73 -0.32
N CYS A 190 -8.09 3.66 -0.48
CA CYS A 190 -7.37 4.43 -1.47
C CYS A 190 -6.17 3.64 -1.97
N ARG A 191 -5.93 3.78 -3.27
CA ARG A 191 -4.74 3.29 -3.94
C ARG A 191 -4.37 4.32 -5.00
N PHE A 192 -3.38 5.15 -4.71
CA PHE A 192 -2.95 6.17 -5.65
C PHE A 192 -1.49 6.56 -5.40
N PHE A 193 -0.88 7.22 -6.38
CA PHE A 193 0.43 7.85 -6.22
C PHE A 193 0.38 9.32 -6.66
N THR A 194 1.31 10.10 -6.15
CA THR A 194 1.59 11.45 -6.64
C THR A 194 3.06 11.59 -6.95
N VAL A 195 3.37 12.13 -8.12
CA VAL A 195 4.72 12.47 -8.58
C VAL A 195 4.86 13.99 -8.58
N GLN A 196 5.99 14.48 -8.09
CA GLN A 196 6.39 15.89 -8.16
C GLN A 196 7.79 15.97 -8.73
N GLY A 197 8.02 16.96 -9.60
CA GLY A 197 9.28 17.20 -10.27
C GLY A 197 9.08 18.16 -11.43
N THR A 198 9.72 17.90 -12.58
CA THR A 198 9.52 18.71 -13.79
C THR A 198 8.06 18.64 -14.27
N ARG A 199 7.41 17.50 -14.05
CA ARG A 199 5.99 17.29 -14.28
C ARG A 199 5.33 16.69 -13.04
N SER A 200 4.15 17.19 -12.70
CA SER A 200 3.36 16.71 -11.55
C SER A 200 2.24 15.78 -12.04
N LEU A 201 2.21 14.54 -11.55
CA LEU A 201 1.18 13.56 -11.91
C LEU A 201 0.46 12.99 -10.68
N ALA A 202 -0.79 12.58 -10.84
CA ALA A 202 -1.49 11.72 -9.90
C ALA A 202 -2.13 10.53 -10.60
N GLY A 203 -1.81 9.32 -10.13
CA GLY A 203 -2.42 8.09 -10.65
C GLY A 203 -3.39 7.49 -9.65
N ASP A 204 -4.69 7.47 -9.98
CA ASP A 204 -5.71 6.72 -9.26
C ASP A 204 -5.73 5.27 -9.74
N MET A 205 -5.16 4.39 -8.93
CA MET A 205 -5.01 2.98 -9.24
C MET A 205 -6.28 2.16 -8.92
N LEU A 206 -7.24 2.70 -8.15
CA LEU A 206 -8.54 2.04 -7.94
C LEU A 206 -9.41 2.21 -9.18
N ASN A 207 -9.45 3.43 -9.71
CA ASN A 207 -10.35 3.79 -10.81
C ASN A 207 -9.67 3.76 -12.18
N GLY A 208 -8.38 3.44 -12.25
CA GLY A 208 -7.65 3.30 -13.51
C GLY A 208 -7.40 4.63 -14.23
N LYS A 209 -7.34 5.73 -13.48
CA LYS A 209 -7.20 7.09 -14.03
C LYS A 209 -5.83 7.68 -13.77
N LEU A 210 -5.35 8.51 -14.69
CA LEU A 210 -4.12 9.26 -14.56
C LEU A 210 -4.43 10.74 -14.79
N PHE A 211 -3.82 11.62 -14.01
CA PHE A 211 -4.03 13.06 -14.14
C PHE A 211 -2.69 13.79 -14.20
N ASP A 212 -2.66 14.83 -15.02
CA ASP A 212 -1.63 15.85 -15.01
C ASP A 212 -2.06 16.94 -14.03
N LEU A 213 -1.31 17.11 -12.94
CA LEU A 213 -1.67 18.05 -11.88
C LEU A 213 -1.31 19.50 -12.24
N ASP A 214 -0.43 19.70 -13.23
CA ASP A 214 -0.04 21.05 -13.67
C ASP A 214 -1.12 21.66 -14.58
N THR A 215 -1.80 20.81 -15.36
CA THR A 215 -2.92 21.24 -16.23
C THR A 215 -4.30 20.99 -15.64
N GLY A 216 -4.42 20.05 -14.69
CA GLY A 216 -5.69 19.58 -14.13
C GLY A 216 -6.43 18.57 -15.03
N GLU A 217 -5.81 18.15 -16.14
CA GLU A 217 -6.47 17.29 -17.14
C GLU A 217 -6.27 15.79 -16.84
N GLU A 218 -7.27 14.99 -17.16
CA GLU A 218 -7.17 13.52 -17.19
C GLU A 218 -6.34 13.10 -18.42
N VAL A 219 -5.39 12.20 -18.21
CA VAL A 219 -4.53 11.62 -19.24
C VAL A 219 -5.09 10.26 -19.64
N ASP A 220 -5.32 10.08 -20.94
CA ASP A 220 -5.75 8.81 -21.51
C ASP A 220 -4.77 7.67 -21.17
N THR A 221 -5.28 6.64 -20.51
CA THR A 221 -4.57 5.40 -20.25
C THR A 221 -4.86 4.37 -21.35
N PRO A 222 -3.92 3.48 -21.68
CA PRO A 222 -4.11 2.52 -22.75
C PRO A 222 -5.20 1.51 -22.41
N ASP A 223 -6.12 1.27 -23.36
CA ASP A 223 -7.03 0.13 -23.29
C ASP A 223 -6.25 -1.16 -23.60
N LEU A 224 -6.19 -2.06 -22.62
CA LEU A 224 -5.43 -3.30 -22.72
C LEU A 224 -6.39 -4.47 -22.92
N ILE A 225 -6.18 -5.23 -24.01
CA ILE A 225 -7.04 -6.34 -24.44
C ILE A 225 -7.24 -7.40 -23.34
N HIS A 226 -6.20 -7.63 -22.54
CA HIS A 226 -6.20 -8.61 -21.47
C HIS A 226 -6.32 -7.90 -20.12
N ASP A 227 -6.70 -8.60 -19.04
CA ASP A 227 -6.62 -8.03 -17.70
C ASP A 227 -5.17 -8.11 -17.14
N GLN A 228 -4.95 -7.48 -15.98
CA GLN A 228 -3.62 -7.45 -15.35
C GLN A 228 -3.10 -8.86 -14.99
N LEU A 229 -3.97 -9.74 -14.47
CA LEU A 229 -3.59 -11.09 -14.06
C LEU A 229 -3.16 -11.93 -15.27
N HIS A 230 -3.89 -11.81 -16.39
CA HIS A 230 -3.50 -12.49 -17.61
C HIS A 230 -2.11 -12.04 -18.08
N ARG A 231 -1.82 -10.74 -18.08
CA ARG A 231 -0.49 -10.23 -18.49
C ARG A 231 0.63 -10.70 -17.58
N VAL A 232 0.38 -10.78 -16.28
CA VAL A 232 1.32 -11.35 -15.31
C VAL A 232 1.62 -12.82 -15.65
N ILE A 233 0.57 -13.63 -15.85
CA ILE A 233 0.73 -15.05 -16.21
C ILE A 233 1.46 -15.21 -17.54
N GLU A 234 1.13 -14.38 -18.53
CA GLU A 234 1.80 -14.39 -19.83
C GLU A 234 3.30 -14.10 -19.69
N LYS A 235 3.69 -13.07 -18.92
CA LYS A 235 5.09 -12.76 -18.63
C LYS A 235 5.79 -13.90 -17.91
N ALA A 236 5.15 -14.53 -16.93
CA ALA A 236 5.70 -15.69 -16.23
C ALA A 236 5.99 -16.85 -17.19
N VAL A 237 5.07 -17.15 -18.12
CA VAL A 237 5.25 -18.19 -19.14
C VAL A 237 6.37 -17.82 -20.13
N LEU A 238 6.45 -16.57 -20.57
CA LEU A 238 7.51 -16.10 -21.47
C LEU A 238 8.89 -16.18 -20.81
N ASN A 239 9.01 -15.77 -19.54
CA ASN A 239 10.24 -15.87 -18.77
C ASN A 239 10.66 -17.33 -18.59
N ALA A 240 9.73 -18.23 -18.26
CA ALA A 240 9.99 -19.67 -18.15
C ALA A 240 10.45 -20.27 -19.49
N ALA A 241 10.00 -19.72 -20.62
CA ALA A 241 10.46 -20.09 -21.96
C ALA A 241 11.81 -19.45 -22.36
N GLY A 242 12.49 -18.74 -21.45
CA GLY A 242 13.78 -18.08 -21.69
C GLY A 242 13.69 -16.81 -22.53
N LYS A 243 12.49 -16.26 -22.73
CA LYS A 243 12.31 -14.96 -23.39
C LYS A 243 12.42 -13.86 -22.33
N ARG A 244 13.25 -12.85 -22.60
CA ARG A 244 13.26 -11.64 -21.77
C ARG A 244 11.91 -10.94 -21.87
N SER A 245 11.27 -10.72 -20.73
CA SER A 245 10.19 -9.76 -20.61
C SER A 245 10.77 -8.39 -20.21
N ASP A 246 10.17 -7.32 -20.72
CA ASP A 246 10.52 -5.96 -20.29
C ASP A 246 10.07 -5.74 -18.83
N GLY A 247 10.99 -5.27 -17.98
CA GLY A 247 10.71 -4.93 -16.58
C GLY A 247 11.91 -5.03 -15.65
N ILE A 248 11.68 -4.80 -14.36
CA ILE A 248 12.67 -5.00 -13.28
C ILE A 248 13.08 -6.47 -13.20
N GLY A 249 14.36 -6.71 -12.95
CA GLY A 249 14.91 -8.03 -12.76
C GLY A 249 14.73 -8.55 -11.33
N GLN A 250 15.27 -9.75 -11.09
CA GLN A 250 15.23 -10.37 -9.75
C GLN A 250 15.99 -9.54 -8.72
N HIS A 251 17.03 -8.80 -9.14
CA HIS A 251 17.85 -8.01 -8.23
C HIS A 251 17.05 -6.87 -7.59
N GLU A 252 16.32 -6.10 -8.38
CA GLU A 252 15.49 -5.00 -7.92
C GLU A 252 14.32 -5.50 -7.05
N VAL A 253 13.74 -6.66 -7.41
CA VAL A 253 12.73 -7.32 -6.58
C VAL A 253 13.30 -7.69 -5.21
N ASP A 254 14.50 -8.26 -5.17
CA ASP A 254 15.15 -8.66 -3.92
C ASP A 254 15.43 -7.45 -3.04
N GLU A 255 15.95 -6.39 -3.64
CA GLU A 255 16.26 -5.14 -2.97
C GLU A 255 15.01 -4.47 -2.38
N PHE A 256 13.92 -4.45 -3.13
CA PHE A 256 12.64 -3.94 -2.63
C PHE A 256 12.09 -4.78 -1.49
N MET A 257 12.13 -6.12 -1.62
CA MET A 257 11.70 -7.02 -0.54
C MET A 257 12.55 -6.83 0.72
N ASP A 258 13.87 -6.71 0.57
CA ASP A 258 14.78 -6.45 1.69
C ASP A 258 14.50 -5.11 2.35
N SER A 259 14.23 -4.07 1.57
CA SER A 259 13.79 -2.77 2.04
C SER A 259 12.49 -2.85 2.84
N LEU A 260 11.49 -3.61 2.39
CA LEU A 260 10.26 -3.84 3.15
C LEU A 260 10.50 -4.61 4.45
N PHE A 261 11.44 -5.56 4.46
CA PHE A 261 11.84 -6.23 5.69
C PHE A 261 12.52 -5.25 6.66
N MET A 262 13.34 -4.31 6.18
CA MET A 262 13.92 -3.24 7.03
C MET A 262 12.83 -2.37 7.66
N VAL A 263 11.80 -1.99 6.88
CA VAL A 263 10.63 -1.27 7.42
C VAL A 263 9.98 -2.07 8.55
N GLN A 264 9.73 -3.36 8.33
CA GLN A 264 9.11 -4.24 9.32
C GLN A 264 9.99 -4.48 10.57
N GLU A 265 11.31 -4.51 10.40
CA GLU A 265 12.30 -4.71 11.46
C GLU A 265 12.58 -3.42 12.27
N SER A 266 12.35 -2.25 11.68
CA SER A 266 12.45 -0.96 12.39
C SER A 266 11.37 -0.76 13.46
N ALA A 267 10.36 -1.65 13.50
CA ALA A 267 9.27 -1.62 14.45
C ALA A 267 9.75 -1.67 15.90
N SER A 268 9.54 -0.57 16.62
CA SER A 268 9.90 -0.41 18.03
C SER A 268 8.91 0.51 18.74
N GLY A 269 8.79 0.38 20.06
CA GLY A 269 7.85 1.18 20.85
C GLY A 269 7.54 0.54 22.20
N ASP A 270 6.87 1.31 23.06
CA ASP A 270 6.28 0.82 24.31
C ASP A 270 4.96 0.11 24.02
N GLU A 271 4.82 -1.16 24.43
CA GLU A 271 3.68 -1.98 24.03
C GLU A 271 2.33 -1.39 24.44
N PHE A 272 2.26 -0.79 25.63
CA PHE A 272 1.02 -0.23 26.15
C PHE A 272 0.60 1.01 25.34
N ASN A 273 1.52 1.96 25.15
CA ASN A 273 1.26 3.20 24.42
C ASN A 273 0.85 2.92 22.97
N GLU A 274 1.53 1.99 22.31
CA GLU A 274 1.26 1.67 20.91
C GLU A 274 -0.08 0.96 20.72
N LEU A 275 -0.45 0.10 21.66
CA LEU A 275 -1.76 -0.52 21.68
C LEU A 275 -2.87 0.51 21.94
N GLU A 276 -2.65 1.48 22.82
CA GLU A 276 -3.60 2.56 23.10
C GLU A 276 -3.83 3.43 21.86
N LYS A 277 -2.76 3.85 21.16
CA LYS A 277 -2.86 4.60 19.90
C LYS A 277 -3.68 3.84 18.86
N SER A 278 -3.38 2.56 18.68
CA SER A 278 -4.06 1.69 17.71
C SER A 278 -5.54 1.50 18.07
N ARG A 279 -5.85 1.34 19.35
CA ARG A 279 -7.25 1.27 19.85
C ARG A 279 -7.98 2.58 19.66
N LYS A 280 -7.34 3.73 19.94
CA LYS A 280 -7.93 5.06 19.71
C LYS A 280 -8.31 5.21 18.24
N ARG A 281 -7.39 4.89 17.34
CA ARG A 281 -7.62 4.92 15.89
C ARG A 281 -8.79 4.02 15.47
N LEU A 282 -8.83 2.78 15.96
CA LEU A 282 -9.94 1.87 15.67
C LEU A 282 -11.28 2.40 16.18
N LYS A 283 -11.31 3.01 17.38
CA LYS A 283 -12.54 3.59 17.95
C LYS A 283 -13.07 4.74 17.11
N GLU A 284 -12.20 5.61 16.61
CA GLU A 284 -12.58 6.73 15.72
C GLU A 284 -13.25 6.23 14.43
N MET A 285 -12.95 5.01 14.00
CA MET A 285 -13.54 4.39 12.80
C MET A 285 -14.82 3.60 13.08
N VAL A 286 -15.13 3.23 14.33
CA VAL A 286 -16.36 2.50 14.68
C VAL A 286 -17.48 3.48 14.95
N VAL A 287 -18.61 3.31 14.26
CA VAL A 287 -19.80 4.13 14.44
C VAL A 287 -20.65 3.50 15.55
N GLU A 288 -20.51 4.01 16.78
CA GLU A 288 -21.15 3.43 17.98
C GLU A 288 -22.67 3.62 18.03
N ASP A 289 -23.25 4.54 17.24
CA ASP A 289 -24.69 4.70 17.12
C ASP A 289 -25.03 5.44 15.82
N ARG A 290 -26.22 5.18 15.27
CA ARG A 290 -26.78 5.85 14.07
C ARG A 290 -26.76 7.39 14.10
N LYS A 291 -26.34 8.01 15.20
CA LYS A 291 -26.22 9.46 15.42
C LYS A 291 -25.01 10.11 14.76
N ILE A 292 -23.95 9.37 14.41
CA ILE A 292 -22.79 9.95 13.69
C ILE A 292 -23.14 10.15 12.21
N LEU A 293 -23.96 9.24 11.64
CA LEU A 293 -24.46 9.35 10.26
C LEU A 293 -25.19 10.69 10.02
N GLU A 294 -25.97 11.17 10.99
CA GLU A 294 -26.72 12.43 10.86
C GLU A 294 -25.85 13.69 10.96
N ARG A 295 -24.66 13.60 11.58
CA ARG A 295 -23.85 14.78 11.91
C ARG A 295 -22.87 15.17 10.80
N GLU A 296 -22.40 14.22 10.00
CA GLU A 296 -21.58 14.53 8.82
C GLU A 296 -22.42 14.76 7.55
N GLU A 297 -23.58 14.09 7.40
CA GLU A 297 -24.55 14.45 6.35
C GLU A 297 -25.06 15.90 6.56
N SER A 298 -25.21 16.36 7.81
CA SER A 298 -25.55 17.76 8.06
C SER A 298 -24.45 18.74 7.67
N ASP A 299 -23.17 18.36 7.84
CA ASP A 299 -22.03 19.22 7.52
C ASP A 299 -21.73 19.24 6.01
N THR A 300 -22.10 18.18 5.26
CA THR A 300 -22.04 18.18 3.77
C THR A 300 -23.24 18.88 3.12
N ILE A 301 -24.38 19.00 3.81
CA ILE A 301 -25.57 19.71 3.30
C ILE A 301 -25.58 21.19 3.72
N ALA A 302 -24.85 21.57 4.77
CA ALA A 302 -24.88 22.93 5.33
C ALA A 302 -23.68 23.84 4.98
N GLY A 303 -22.75 23.45 4.09
CA GLY A 303 -21.67 24.36 3.66
C GLY A 303 -20.73 23.80 2.61
#